data_AF-A0A835VGB5-F1
#
_entry.id   AF-A0A835VGB5-F1
#
_cell.length_a   1.000
_cell.length_b   1.000
_cell.length_c   1.000
_cell.angle_alpha   90.00
_cell.angle_beta   90.00
_cell.angle_gamma   90.00
#
_symmetry.space_group_name_H-M   'P 1'
#
loop_
_entity.id
_entity.type
_entity.pdbx_description
1 polymer ?
#
loop_
_entity_poly.entity_id
_entity_poly.type
_entity_poly.pdbx_seq_one_letter_code
_entity_poly.pdbx_strand_id
1 'polypeptide(L)'
;MGGAYRSDWTSDCTLLICAFPGTPKFRQVETDCGTIVSKEWISACYNQRKLVEIEPYLMHVGKQWRRFSKPDQLSKDQGTSLIEQSQKQAGKRPSGSTMQKDTLTKHFLPSKIKEWVADDLRETMSWLESQDEKPEADDMRSIAAEGIVACLQDAIDSLKQNNDVSTVAEQWMFVPHVVKYLAELEINDSVSKKELYELANSFKRTYETELKQFTHSEEDRVGSNEENVEADELGFDSDQTIEMTQEEIDLACKQLGC
;
A
#
# COMPACT_ATOMS: atom_id res chain seq x y z
N MET A 1 -7.25 -9.62 31.88
CA MET A 1 -6.85 -8.95 30.62
C MET A 1 -8.01 -8.25 29.90
N GLY A 2 -9.23 -8.22 30.46
CA GLY A 2 -10.34 -7.44 29.87
C GLY A 2 -10.92 -7.97 28.56
N GLY A 3 -10.54 -9.18 28.12
CA GLY A 3 -11.10 -9.81 26.92
C GLY A 3 -12.30 -10.71 27.24
N ALA A 4 -13.19 -10.86 26.27
CA ALA A 4 -14.27 -11.85 26.28
C ALA A 4 -13.85 -13.09 25.48
N TYR A 5 -14.21 -14.28 25.96
CA TYR A 5 -13.96 -15.54 25.27
C TYR A 5 -15.21 -16.00 24.52
N ARG A 6 -15.04 -16.51 23.29
CA ARG A 6 -16.07 -17.17 22.51
C ARG A 6 -15.58 -18.51 21.96
N SER A 7 -16.46 -19.52 21.99
CA SER A 7 -16.22 -20.84 21.41
C SER A 7 -16.17 -20.80 19.88
N ASP A 8 -17.00 -19.97 19.27
CA ASP A 8 -17.17 -19.85 17.82
C ASP A 8 -16.59 -18.54 17.31
N TRP A 9 -16.23 -18.50 16.02
CA TRP A 9 -15.75 -17.27 15.38
C TRP A 9 -16.94 -16.49 14.81
N THR A 10 -17.10 -15.26 15.27
CA THR A 10 -18.18 -14.34 14.90
C THR A 10 -17.57 -12.97 14.58
N SER A 11 -18.35 -12.07 13.96
CA SER A 11 -17.86 -10.75 13.51
C SER A 11 -17.41 -9.82 14.64
N ASP A 12 -17.74 -10.12 15.89
CA ASP A 12 -17.28 -9.40 17.09
C ASP A 12 -16.00 -9.99 17.70
N CYS A 13 -15.52 -11.14 17.19
CA CYS A 13 -14.23 -11.71 17.58
C CYS A 13 -13.09 -10.89 16.94
N THR A 14 -12.05 -10.63 17.73
CA THR A 14 -10.91 -9.81 17.28
C THR A 14 -9.60 -10.59 17.16
N LEU A 15 -9.48 -11.70 17.89
CA LEU A 15 -8.24 -12.46 17.98
C LEU A 15 -8.54 -13.95 18.15
N LEU A 16 -7.98 -14.79 17.26
CA LEU A 16 -7.99 -16.24 17.43
C LEU A 16 -6.68 -16.68 18.08
N ILE A 17 -6.77 -17.38 19.21
CA ILE A 17 -5.63 -18.10 19.78
C ILE A 17 -5.68 -19.53 19.24
N CYS A 18 -4.69 -19.90 18.43
CA CYS A 18 -4.61 -21.21 17.80
C CYS A 18 -3.42 -22.01 18.33
N ALA A 19 -3.61 -23.32 18.53
CA ALA A 19 -2.52 -24.20 18.93
C ALA A 19 -1.72 -24.73 17.74
N PHE A 20 -2.34 -24.85 16.56
CA PHE A 20 -1.73 -25.43 15.36
C PHE A 20 -2.21 -24.71 14.09
N PRO A 21 -1.35 -24.47 13.09
CA PRO A 21 -1.77 -23.91 11.81
C PRO A 21 -2.66 -24.90 11.03
N GLY A 22 -3.51 -24.39 10.14
CA GLY A 22 -4.26 -25.21 9.19
C GLY A 22 -5.47 -25.96 9.75
N THR A 23 -5.91 -25.67 10.98
CA THR A 23 -7.20 -26.16 11.50
C THR A 23 -8.37 -25.55 10.70
N PRO A 24 -9.56 -26.19 10.67
CA PRO A 24 -10.73 -25.60 10.00
C PRO A 24 -11.05 -24.19 10.50
N LYS A 25 -10.91 -23.96 11.81
CA LYS A 25 -11.12 -22.64 12.41
C LYS A 25 -10.03 -21.64 12.01
N PHE A 26 -8.79 -22.06 11.86
CA PHE A 26 -7.72 -21.20 11.34
C PHE A 26 -8.07 -20.66 9.96
N ARG A 27 -8.46 -21.54 9.02
CA ARG A 27 -8.81 -21.15 7.65
C ARG A 27 -10.04 -20.25 7.59
N GLN A 28 -11.03 -20.50 8.46
CA GLN A 28 -12.19 -19.64 8.58
C GLN A 28 -11.77 -18.21 8.97
N VAL A 29 -10.96 -18.09 10.02
CA VAL A 29 -10.50 -16.77 10.51
C VAL A 29 -9.61 -16.07 9.48
N GLU A 30 -8.75 -16.80 8.80
CA GLU A 30 -7.93 -16.28 7.69
C GLU A 30 -8.80 -15.73 6.54
N THR A 31 -9.86 -16.45 6.16
CA THR A 31 -10.82 -16.00 5.14
C THR A 31 -11.58 -14.74 5.59
N ASP A 32 -11.93 -14.66 6.88
CA ASP A 32 -12.60 -13.49 7.47
C ASP A 32 -11.63 -12.31 7.73
N CYS A 33 -10.36 -12.48 7.33
CA CYS A 33 -9.24 -11.58 7.60
C CYS A 33 -9.09 -11.27 9.09
N GLY A 34 -9.18 -12.25 9.98
CA GLY A 34 -9.00 -12.08 11.42
C GLY A 34 -7.56 -12.35 11.86
N THR A 35 -7.13 -11.72 12.96
CA THR A 35 -5.77 -11.94 13.49
C THR A 35 -5.67 -13.26 14.24
N ILE A 36 -4.63 -14.04 13.97
CA ILE A 36 -4.38 -15.35 14.61
C ILE A 36 -3.03 -15.33 15.33
N VAL A 37 -3.02 -15.73 16.60
CA VAL A 37 -1.82 -15.87 17.43
C VAL A 37 -1.69 -17.26 18.00
N SER A 38 -0.48 -17.63 18.39
CA SER A 38 -0.18 -18.92 19.00
C SER A 38 -0.58 -18.96 20.49
N LYS A 39 -0.72 -20.16 21.05
CA LYS A 39 -1.04 -20.36 22.48
C LYS A 39 0.02 -19.80 23.44
N GLU A 40 1.23 -19.58 22.96
CA GLU A 40 2.33 -19.02 23.74
C GLU A 40 2.02 -17.57 24.13
N TRP A 41 1.25 -16.83 23.33
CA TRP A 41 0.84 -15.47 23.65
C TRP A 41 0.00 -15.41 24.94
N ILE A 42 -1.05 -16.23 25.02
CA ILE A 42 -1.91 -16.25 26.21
C ILE A 42 -1.14 -16.71 27.46
N SER A 43 -0.17 -17.61 27.27
CA SER A 43 0.73 -18.06 28.33
C SER A 43 1.66 -16.94 28.81
N ALA A 44 2.25 -16.18 27.89
CA ALA A 44 3.11 -15.03 28.19
C ALA A 44 2.33 -13.91 28.89
N CYS A 45 1.15 -13.57 28.39
CA CYS A 45 0.25 -12.60 29.02
C CYS A 45 -0.12 -13.00 30.46
N TYR A 46 -0.44 -14.28 30.66
CA TYR A 46 -0.73 -14.80 32.00
C TYR A 46 0.49 -14.63 32.91
N ASN A 47 1.67 -15.11 32.50
CA ASN A 47 2.89 -15.08 33.31
C ASN A 47 3.31 -13.65 33.69
N GLN A 48 3.21 -12.70 32.78
CA GLN A 48 3.62 -11.31 33.01
C GLN A 48 2.52 -10.46 33.66
N ARG A 49 1.31 -11.01 33.85
CA ARG A 49 0.11 -10.30 34.34
C ARG A 49 -0.18 -9.01 33.57
N LYS A 50 0.25 -8.97 32.30
CA LYS A 50 0.15 -7.83 31.40
C LYS A 50 -0.28 -8.34 30.03
N LEU A 51 -0.99 -7.49 29.30
CA LEU A 51 -1.25 -7.74 27.89
C LEU A 51 0.04 -7.47 27.10
N VAL A 52 0.73 -8.54 26.69
CA VAL A 52 1.96 -8.43 25.90
C VAL A 52 1.65 -8.24 24.43
N GLU A 53 2.63 -7.73 23.71
CA GLU A 53 2.63 -7.62 22.25
C GLU A 53 2.30 -8.97 21.59
N ILE A 54 1.47 -8.94 20.55
CA ILE A 54 1.01 -10.13 19.83
C ILE A 54 2.00 -10.54 18.73
N GLU A 55 2.83 -9.59 18.30
CA GLU A 55 3.73 -9.65 17.16
C GLU A 55 4.68 -10.86 17.21
N PRO A 56 5.30 -11.20 18.36
CA PRO A 56 6.17 -12.37 18.46
C PRO A 56 5.43 -13.72 18.34
N TYR A 57 4.10 -13.70 18.39
CA TYR A 57 3.25 -14.88 18.47
C TYR A 57 2.26 -14.97 17.30
N LEU A 58 2.37 -14.07 16.31
CA LEU A 58 1.49 -14.04 15.15
C LEU A 58 1.67 -15.29 14.30
N MET A 59 0.54 -15.92 13.97
CA MET A 59 0.46 -17.00 13.00
C MET A 59 -0.16 -16.52 11.68
N HIS A 60 -1.04 -15.51 11.73
CA HIS A 60 -1.62 -14.86 10.57
C HIS A 60 -2.00 -13.42 10.93
N VAL A 61 -1.64 -12.48 10.05
CA VAL A 61 -1.93 -11.05 10.22
C VAL A 61 -3.26 -10.74 9.56
N GLY A 62 -4.26 -10.35 10.36
CA GLY A 62 -5.56 -9.93 9.87
C GLY A 62 -5.94 -8.53 10.36
N LYS A 63 -7.24 -8.26 10.45
CA LYS A 63 -7.83 -7.04 10.99
C LYS A 63 -7.33 -6.77 12.40
N GLN A 64 -7.17 -5.49 12.71
CA GLN A 64 -6.72 -5.00 14.01
C GLN A 64 -7.50 -5.64 15.17
N TRP A 65 -6.78 -6.35 16.04
CA TRP A 65 -7.37 -7.10 17.16
C TRP A 65 -7.81 -6.20 18.33
N ARG A 66 -7.42 -4.92 18.31
CA ARG A 66 -7.86 -3.89 19.27
C ARG A 66 -8.58 -2.76 18.58
N ARG A 67 -9.75 -2.40 19.13
CA ARG A 67 -10.33 -1.07 18.98
C ARG A 67 -9.53 -0.16 19.91
N PHE A 68 -8.73 0.76 19.38
CA PHE A 68 -8.12 1.81 20.21
C PHE A 68 -9.23 2.66 20.82
N SER A 69 -9.60 2.37 22.06
CA SER A 69 -10.28 3.34 22.90
C SER A 69 -9.19 4.29 23.38
N LYS A 70 -9.29 5.56 22.98
CA LYS A 70 -8.39 6.65 23.38
C LYS A 70 -8.09 6.51 24.88
N PRO A 71 -6.82 6.53 25.33
CA PRO A 71 -6.54 6.69 26.74
C PRO A 71 -7.07 8.05 27.15
N ASP A 72 -8.15 8.01 27.93
CA ASP A 72 -8.76 9.17 28.54
C ASP A 72 -7.68 9.92 29.35
N GLN A 73 -7.54 11.21 29.04
CA GLN A 73 -6.66 12.10 29.77
C GLN A 73 -7.19 12.26 31.19
N LEU A 74 -6.44 11.82 32.20
CA LEU A 74 -6.55 12.41 33.52
C LEU A 74 -5.26 13.15 33.85
N SER A 75 -5.33 14.46 33.63
CA SER A 75 -4.40 15.45 34.13
C SER A 75 -4.57 15.64 35.64
N LYS A 76 -3.46 15.58 36.40
CA LYS A 76 -3.09 16.68 37.32
C LYS A 76 -1.71 16.50 37.94
N ASP A 77 -0.95 17.55 37.69
CA ASP A 77 0.29 18.02 38.28
C ASP A 77 0.26 18.11 39.82
N GLN A 78 1.38 17.77 40.48
CA GLN A 78 2.12 18.55 41.48
C GLN A 78 2.94 17.68 42.45
N GLY A 79 4.22 18.04 42.62
CA GLY A 79 4.87 18.05 43.94
C GLY A 79 6.02 17.08 44.21
N THR A 80 7.25 17.54 43.90
CA THR A 80 8.46 17.48 44.77
C THR A 80 8.86 16.18 45.50
N SER A 81 10.05 15.66 45.18
CA SER A 81 11.22 15.65 46.11
C SER A 81 12.32 14.70 45.63
N LEU A 82 13.51 15.29 45.42
CA LEU A 82 14.86 14.81 45.76
C LEU A 82 15.05 13.32 46.11
N ILE A 83 15.95 12.64 45.40
CA ILE A 83 17.12 11.93 45.96
C ILE A 83 18.20 11.86 44.86
N GLU A 84 19.27 12.63 45.04
CA GLU A 84 20.59 12.34 44.49
C GLU A 84 21.22 11.22 45.31
N GLN A 85 21.75 10.17 44.67
CA GLN A 85 22.99 9.54 45.12
C GLN A 85 23.84 9.11 43.92
N SER A 86 25.02 9.73 43.83
CA SER A 86 26.15 9.40 42.96
C SER A 86 26.75 8.04 43.30
N GLN A 87 27.27 7.33 42.28
CA GLN A 87 28.60 6.72 42.35
C GLN A 87 29.15 6.35 40.96
N LYS A 88 30.29 6.98 40.63
CA LYS A 88 31.16 6.68 39.48
C LYS A 88 31.88 5.35 39.68
N GLN A 89 32.07 4.56 38.62
CA GLN A 89 33.37 3.95 38.29
C GLN A 89 33.44 3.50 36.83
N ALA A 90 34.58 3.79 36.21
CA ALA A 90 34.90 3.57 34.80
C ALA A 90 35.54 2.19 34.57
N GLY A 91 35.30 1.59 33.40
CA GLY A 91 36.07 0.43 32.94
C GLY A 91 35.53 -0.28 31.67
N LYS A 92 36.00 0.17 30.50
CA LYS A 92 36.22 -0.55 29.22
C LYS A 92 35.13 -1.49 28.61
N ARG A 93 34.67 -1.04 27.43
CA ARG A 93 34.01 -1.72 26.29
C ARG A 93 34.69 -3.05 25.87
N PRO A 94 33.99 -3.98 25.18
CA PRO A 94 33.58 -3.74 23.79
C PRO A 94 32.19 -4.23 23.36
N SER A 95 31.72 -3.58 22.28
CA SER A 95 30.89 -4.13 21.20
C SER A 95 29.44 -4.59 21.47
N GLY A 96 28.52 -3.78 20.94
CA GLY A 96 27.56 -4.23 19.92
C GLY A 96 26.26 -4.88 20.39
N SER A 97 25.17 -4.10 20.43
CA SER A 97 23.84 -4.56 19.98
C SER A 97 22.84 -3.40 19.93
N THR A 98 23.13 -2.38 19.11
CA THR A 98 22.06 -1.59 18.46
C THR A 98 21.59 -2.41 17.27
N MET A 99 20.78 -3.46 17.48
CA MET A 99 20.40 -4.38 16.40
C MET A 99 19.02 -5.00 16.66
N GLN A 100 17.94 -4.22 16.90
CA GLN A 100 16.57 -4.78 16.81
C GLN A 100 15.48 -3.82 16.31
N LYS A 101 15.80 -2.66 15.70
CA LYS A 101 14.80 -1.83 14.99
C LYS A 101 14.83 -2.04 13.46
N ASP A 102 15.97 -2.48 12.92
CA ASP A 102 16.26 -2.54 11.48
C ASP A 102 15.82 -3.84 10.77
N THR A 103 15.43 -4.88 11.52
CA THR A 103 15.21 -6.22 10.98
C THR A 103 13.76 -6.53 10.62
N LEU A 104 12.78 -5.79 11.17
CA LEU A 104 11.36 -6.05 10.94
C LEU A 104 10.88 -5.52 9.58
N THR A 105 11.43 -4.39 9.13
CA THR A 105 11.11 -3.76 7.84
C THR A 105 11.86 -4.38 6.66
N LYS A 106 13.01 -5.03 6.85
CA LYS A 106 13.81 -5.54 5.70
C LYS A 106 13.41 -6.93 5.20
N HIS A 107 12.85 -7.79 6.05
CA HIS A 107 12.63 -9.20 5.70
C HIS A 107 11.22 -9.54 5.20
N PHE A 108 10.25 -8.63 5.30
CA PHE A 108 8.84 -8.91 4.96
C PHE A 108 8.29 -8.10 3.77
N LEU A 109 9.04 -7.12 3.27
CA LEU A 109 8.53 -6.08 2.36
C LEU A 109 8.53 -6.44 0.87
N PRO A 110 9.61 -6.96 0.25
CA PRO A 110 9.70 -6.94 -1.22
C PRO A 110 8.66 -7.81 -1.93
N SER A 111 8.48 -9.05 -1.47
CA SER A 111 7.53 -9.99 -2.09
C SER A 111 6.08 -9.57 -1.89
N LYS A 112 5.76 -9.02 -0.72
CA LYS A 112 4.42 -8.53 -0.39
C LYS A 112 4.08 -7.25 -1.14
N ILE A 113 5.06 -6.36 -1.36
CA ILE A 113 4.85 -5.15 -2.16
C ILE A 113 4.55 -5.51 -3.62
N LYS A 114 5.22 -6.51 -4.19
CA LYS A 114 4.92 -6.97 -5.56
C LYS A 114 3.49 -7.48 -5.71
N GLU A 115 3.02 -8.26 -4.73
CA GLU A 115 1.64 -8.71 -4.65
C GLU A 115 0.68 -7.51 -4.57
N TRP A 116 0.97 -6.55 -3.70
CA TRP A 116 0.17 -5.32 -3.60
C TRP A 116 0.15 -4.50 -4.89
N VAL A 117 1.27 -4.39 -5.62
CA VAL A 117 1.29 -3.67 -6.90
C VAL A 117 0.32 -4.33 -7.89
N ALA A 118 0.33 -5.66 -8.00
CA ALA A 118 -0.55 -6.38 -8.90
C ALA A 118 -2.03 -6.28 -8.47
N ASP A 119 -2.29 -6.35 -7.16
CA ASP A 119 -3.62 -6.20 -6.59
C ASP A 119 -4.17 -4.79 -6.77
N ASP A 120 -3.39 -3.77 -6.42
CA ASP A 120 -3.75 -2.35 -6.57
C ASP A 120 -4.01 -2.01 -8.04
N LEU A 121 -3.18 -2.50 -8.97
CA LEU A 121 -3.39 -2.28 -10.40
C LEU A 121 -4.72 -2.91 -10.85
N ARG A 122 -4.96 -4.17 -10.50
CA ARG A 122 -6.20 -4.86 -10.86
C ARG A 122 -7.44 -4.18 -10.27
N GLU A 123 -7.40 -3.81 -9.00
CA GLU A 123 -8.52 -3.14 -8.34
C GLU A 123 -8.77 -1.75 -8.91
N THR A 124 -7.71 -0.99 -9.22
CA THR A 124 -7.82 0.34 -9.84
C THR A 124 -8.43 0.22 -11.24
N MET A 125 -8.00 -0.74 -12.05
CA MET A 125 -8.59 -0.99 -13.36
C MET A 125 -10.07 -1.37 -13.25
N SER A 126 -10.42 -2.28 -12.32
CA SER A 126 -11.82 -2.64 -12.07
C SER A 126 -12.67 -1.44 -11.63
N TRP A 127 -12.10 -0.54 -10.82
CA TRP A 127 -12.76 0.70 -10.43
C TRP A 127 -12.97 1.62 -11.63
N LEU A 128 -11.96 1.82 -12.49
CA LEU A 128 -12.06 2.63 -13.72
C LEU A 128 -13.11 2.07 -14.70
N GLU A 129 -13.17 0.75 -14.87
CA GLU A 129 -14.17 0.09 -15.74
C GLU A 129 -15.62 0.32 -15.28
N SER A 130 -15.81 0.54 -13.98
CA SER A 130 -17.12 0.77 -13.38
C SER A 130 -17.60 2.23 -13.43
N GLN A 131 -16.76 3.15 -13.91
CA GLN A 131 -17.13 4.55 -14.06
C GLN A 131 -17.95 4.78 -15.36
N ASP A 132 -18.90 5.71 -15.31
CA ASP A 132 -19.72 6.08 -16.48
C ASP A 132 -18.87 6.64 -17.63
N GLU A 133 -17.82 7.42 -17.30
CA GLU A 133 -16.77 7.86 -18.20
C GLU A 133 -15.51 7.06 -17.90
N LYS A 134 -15.10 6.20 -18.83
CA LYS A 134 -13.95 5.31 -18.66
C LYS A 134 -12.91 5.52 -19.76
N PRO A 135 -11.63 5.29 -19.44
CA PRO A 135 -10.59 5.33 -20.47
C PRO A 135 -10.78 4.28 -21.56
N GLU A 136 -10.13 4.51 -22.70
CA GLU A 136 -9.97 3.48 -23.72
C GLU A 136 -9.20 2.27 -23.16
N ALA A 137 -9.46 1.09 -23.70
CA ALA A 137 -8.86 -0.15 -23.19
C ALA A 137 -7.33 -0.12 -23.24
N ASP A 138 -6.77 0.55 -24.25
CA ASP A 138 -5.34 0.66 -24.48
C ASP A 138 -4.65 1.56 -23.42
N ASP A 139 -5.35 2.60 -22.96
CA ASP A 139 -4.83 3.53 -21.94
C ASP A 139 -5.19 3.11 -20.51
N MET A 140 -6.15 2.20 -20.33
CA MET A 140 -6.69 1.83 -19.02
C MET A 140 -5.63 1.39 -18.02
N ARG A 141 -4.65 0.60 -18.48
CA ARG A 141 -3.52 0.15 -17.65
C ARG A 141 -2.60 1.31 -17.28
N SER A 142 -2.27 2.18 -18.24
CA SER A 142 -1.39 3.32 -18.00
C SER A 142 -2.02 4.29 -17.00
N ILE A 143 -3.30 4.64 -17.20
CA ILE A 143 -4.04 5.55 -16.33
C ILE A 143 -4.20 4.97 -14.93
N ALA A 144 -4.47 3.67 -14.80
CA ALA A 144 -4.51 3.01 -13.49
C ALA A 144 -3.15 3.09 -12.77
N ALA A 145 -2.06 2.78 -13.47
CA ALA A 145 -0.71 2.84 -12.93
C ALA A 145 -0.32 4.27 -12.51
N GLU A 146 -0.62 5.27 -13.35
CA GLU A 146 -0.39 6.68 -13.05
C GLU A 146 -1.18 7.14 -11.83
N GLY A 147 -2.45 6.75 -11.72
CA GLY A 147 -3.30 7.06 -10.56
C GLY A 147 -2.75 6.51 -9.25
N ILE A 148 -2.24 5.27 -9.25
CA ILE A 148 -1.61 4.66 -8.07
C ILE A 148 -0.35 5.44 -7.67
N VAL A 149 0.52 5.76 -8.64
CA VAL A 149 1.77 6.50 -8.38
C VAL A 149 1.48 7.92 -7.89
N ALA A 150 0.45 8.58 -8.45
CA ALA A 150 0.01 9.92 -8.04
C ALA A 150 -0.53 9.92 -6.60
N CYS A 151 -1.37 8.96 -6.22
CA CYS A 151 -1.86 8.82 -4.84
C CYS A 151 -0.70 8.63 -3.84
N LEU A 152 0.28 7.83 -4.20
CA LEU A 152 1.46 7.63 -3.38
C LEU A 152 2.36 8.89 -3.31
N GLN A 153 2.43 9.66 -4.39
CA GLN A 153 3.15 10.93 -4.42
C GLN A 153 2.48 11.97 -3.50
N ASP A 154 1.16 12.07 -3.51
CA ASP A 154 0.42 12.95 -2.59
C ASP A 154 0.66 12.58 -1.13
N ALA A 155 0.70 11.27 -0.81
CA ALA A 155 1.04 10.80 0.52
C ALA A 155 2.47 11.23 0.93
N ILE A 156 3.44 11.15 0.01
CA ILE A 156 4.82 11.58 0.25
C ILE A 156 4.91 13.09 0.45
N ASP A 157 4.18 13.87 -0.35
CA ASP A 157 4.16 15.33 -0.22
C ASP A 157 3.46 15.79 1.06
N SER A 158 2.41 15.09 1.49
CA SER A 158 1.79 15.28 2.80
C SER A 158 2.79 15.05 3.94
N LEU A 159 3.53 13.93 3.90
CA LEU A 159 4.60 13.64 4.87
C LEU A 159 5.70 14.70 4.88
N LYS A 160 6.09 15.21 3.70
CA LYS A 160 7.09 16.28 3.56
C LYS A 160 6.64 17.59 4.20
N GLN A 161 5.34 17.88 4.13
CA GLN A 161 4.71 19.04 4.76
C GLN A 161 4.41 18.81 6.24
N ASN A 162 4.80 17.66 6.79
CA ASN A 162 4.54 17.25 8.17
C ASN A 162 3.04 17.06 8.49
N ASN A 163 2.22 16.89 7.46
CA ASN A 163 0.82 16.50 7.55
C ASN A 163 0.71 14.98 7.72
N ASP A 164 -0.53 14.51 7.87
CA ASP A 164 -0.82 13.11 8.12
C ASP A 164 -1.24 12.41 6.83
N VAL A 165 -0.79 11.17 6.62
CA VAL A 165 -1.09 10.35 5.43
C VAL A 165 -2.57 9.99 5.36
N SER A 166 -3.21 9.84 6.51
CA SER A 166 -4.65 9.59 6.62
C SER A 166 -5.49 10.62 5.86
N THR A 167 -5.10 11.90 5.91
CA THR A 167 -5.82 12.98 5.20
C THR A 167 -5.78 12.82 3.69
N VAL A 168 -4.68 12.29 3.13
CA VAL A 168 -4.56 11.99 1.70
C VAL A 168 -5.43 10.77 1.36
N ALA A 169 -5.40 9.73 2.18
CA ALA A 169 -6.23 8.53 1.95
C ALA A 169 -7.74 8.87 1.90
N GLU A 170 -8.20 9.87 2.64
CA GLU A 170 -9.61 10.32 2.59
C GLU A 170 -9.98 11.11 1.33
N GLN A 171 -9.00 11.69 0.63
CA GLN A 171 -9.22 12.52 -0.57
C GLN A 171 -9.31 11.69 -1.86
N TRP A 172 -8.82 10.45 -1.83
CA TRP A 172 -8.72 9.61 -3.01
C TRP A 172 -9.88 8.61 -3.09
N MET A 173 -10.48 8.49 -4.28
CA MET A 173 -11.59 7.56 -4.55
C MET A 173 -11.17 6.10 -4.50
N PHE A 174 -9.93 5.83 -4.87
CA PHE A 174 -9.27 4.55 -4.72
C PHE A 174 -7.95 4.77 -3.99
N VAL A 175 -7.71 4.01 -2.92
CA VAL A 175 -6.52 4.14 -2.08
C VAL A 175 -5.69 2.85 -2.17
N PRO A 176 -4.47 2.91 -2.72
CA PRO A 176 -3.56 1.76 -2.81
C PRO A 176 -3.23 1.15 -1.45
N HIS A 177 -2.98 -0.16 -1.40
CA HIS A 177 -2.62 -0.89 -0.19
C HIS A 177 -1.41 -0.28 0.53
N VAL A 178 -0.44 0.20 -0.23
CA VAL A 178 0.76 0.84 0.34
C VAL A 178 0.44 2.15 1.05
N VAL A 179 -0.50 2.95 0.55
CA VAL A 179 -0.90 4.22 1.19
C VAL A 179 -1.68 3.94 2.47
N LYS A 180 -2.56 2.93 2.46
CA LYS A 180 -3.25 2.44 3.67
C LYS A 180 -2.26 1.99 4.74
N TYR A 181 -1.25 1.22 4.34
CA TYR A 181 -0.20 0.74 5.24
C TYR A 181 0.65 1.89 5.82
N LEU A 182 1.00 2.89 5.02
CA LEU A 182 1.70 4.08 5.51
C LEU A 182 0.87 4.86 6.55
N ALA A 183 -0.44 5.01 6.32
CA ALA A 183 -1.35 5.62 7.30
C ALA A 183 -1.44 4.80 8.60
N GLU A 184 -1.46 3.47 8.51
CA GLU A 184 -1.45 2.59 9.68
C GLU A 184 -0.15 2.72 10.50
N LEU A 185 1.01 2.79 9.83
CA LEU A 185 2.30 2.99 10.50
C LEU A 185 2.37 4.34 11.22
N GLU A 186 1.78 5.38 10.65
CA GLU A 186 1.66 6.70 11.26
C GLU A 186 0.80 6.68 12.52
N ILE A 187 -0.38 6.06 12.45
CA ILE A 187 -1.31 5.93 13.58
C ILE A 187 -0.68 5.15 14.74
N ASN A 188 0.13 4.13 14.42
CA ASN A 188 0.77 3.28 15.41
C ASN A 188 2.06 3.89 15.99
N ASP A 189 2.46 5.10 15.58
CA ASP A 189 3.72 5.79 15.96
C ASP A 189 4.95 4.85 15.94
N SER A 190 4.94 3.88 15.02
CA SER A 190 5.92 2.79 14.97
C SER A 190 7.26 3.24 14.39
N VAL A 191 7.23 4.34 13.64
CA VAL A 191 8.37 4.94 12.95
C VAL A 191 8.21 6.46 12.99
N SER A 192 9.34 7.16 13.13
CA SER A 192 9.36 8.63 13.08
C SER A 192 8.88 9.13 11.71
N LYS A 193 8.31 10.35 11.64
CA LYS A 193 7.87 10.95 10.35
C LYS A 193 8.98 10.95 9.29
N LYS A 194 10.25 11.08 9.69
CA LYS A 194 11.42 10.96 8.79
C LYS A 194 11.60 9.54 8.26
N GLU A 195 11.57 8.52 9.12
CA GLU A 195 11.65 7.11 8.71
C GLU A 195 10.46 6.74 7.81
N LEU A 196 9.25 7.22 8.14
CA LEU A 196 8.04 7.00 7.35
C LEU A 196 8.13 7.65 5.95
N TYR A 197 8.67 8.87 5.86
CA TYR A 197 8.95 9.54 4.58
C TYR A 197 9.98 8.77 3.73
N GLU A 198 11.08 8.31 4.34
CA GLU A 198 12.09 7.50 3.63
C GLU A 198 11.49 6.16 3.14
N LEU A 199 10.64 5.54 3.96
CA LEU A 199 9.93 4.31 3.62
C LEU A 199 8.96 4.52 2.46
N ALA A 200 8.14 5.57 2.49
CA ALA A 200 7.21 5.92 1.42
C ALA A 200 7.95 6.14 0.08
N ASN A 201 9.09 6.83 0.10
CA ASN A 201 9.95 6.99 -1.08
C ASN A 201 10.51 5.66 -1.60
N SER A 202 10.87 4.74 -0.69
CA SER A 202 11.33 3.40 -1.09
C SER A 202 10.22 2.61 -1.78
N PHE A 203 9.00 2.67 -1.25
CA PHE A 203 7.84 2.02 -1.82
C PHE A 203 7.49 2.59 -3.19
N LYS A 204 7.51 3.92 -3.34
CA LYS A 204 7.24 4.57 -4.62
C LYS A 204 8.15 4.04 -5.73
N ARG A 205 9.46 3.92 -5.46
CA ARG A 205 10.42 3.35 -6.42
C ARG A 205 10.08 1.91 -6.78
N THR A 206 9.65 1.10 -5.81
CA THR A 206 9.23 -0.28 -6.09
C THR A 206 7.97 -0.31 -6.95
N TYR A 207 6.95 0.48 -6.62
CA TYR A 207 5.73 0.59 -7.42
C TYR A 207 6.01 1.03 -8.84
N GLU A 208 6.77 2.12 -9.03
CA GLU A 208 7.14 2.62 -10.36
C GLU A 208 7.91 1.55 -11.18
N THR A 209 8.78 0.77 -10.55
CA THR A 209 9.57 -0.28 -11.23
C THR A 209 8.72 -1.48 -11.62
N GLU A 210 7.82 -1.93 -10.74
CA GLU A 210 6.96 -3.08 -10.99
C GLU A 210 5.84 -2.72 -11.99
N LEU A 211 5.21 -1.54 -11.86
CA LEU A 211 4.18 -1.06 -12.79
C LEU A 211 4.71 -0.94 -14.24
N LYS A 212 5.96 -0.47 -14.43
CA LYS A 212 6.60 -0.43 -15.75
C LYS A 212 6.82 -1.80 -16.38
N GLN A 213 7.00 -2.86 -15.58
CA GLN A 213 7.12 -4.22 -16.11
C GLN A 213 5.78 -4.70 -16.69
N PHE A 214 4.66 -4.26 -16.11
CA PHE A 214 3.33 -4.59 -16.61
C PHE A 214 2.96 -3.83 -17.89
N THR A 215 3.56 -2.66 -18.14
CA THR A 215 3.33 -1.89 -19.37
C THR A 215 4.22 -2.35 -20.53
N HIS A 216 5.50 -2.66 -20.29
CA HIS A 216 6.41 -3.11 -21.37
C HIS A 216 6.20 -4.56 -21.84
N SER A 217 5.51 -5.40 -21.06
CA SER A 217 5.23 -6.79 -21.47
C SER A 217 4.33 -6.90 -22.71
N GLU A 218 3.67 -5.82 -23.16
CA GLU A 218 2.84 -5.82 -24.36
C GLU A 218 3.53 -5.25 -25.60
N GLU A 219 4.60 -4.47 -25.45
CA GLU A 219 5.33 -3.86 -26.57
C GLU A 219 6.33 -4.84 -27.23
N ASP A 220 6.88 -5.80 -26.47
CA ASP A 220 7.85 -6.79 -26.99
C ASP A 220 7.23 -7.93 -27.82
N ARG A 221 5.91 -7.91 -28.08
CA ARG A 221 5.24 -8.85 -29.00
C ARG A 221 5.09 -8.35 -30.43
N VAL A 222 5.54 -7.14 -30.73
CA VAL A 222 5.65 -6.63 -32.11
C VAL A 222 7.12 -6.47 -32.46
N GLY A 223 7.81 -7.61 -32.59
CA GLY A 223 9.17 -7.67 -33.08
C GLY A 223 9.30 -8.76 -34.13
N SER A 224 9.62 -8.34 -35.36
CA SER A 224 10.20 -9.14 -36.46
C SER A 224 9.22 -9.81 -37.43
N ASN A 225 8.70 -9.01 -38.36
CA ASN A 225 8.86 -9.32 -39.78
C ASN A 225 9.44 -8.09 -40.47
N GLU A 226 10.72 -8.18 -40.84
CA GLU A 226 11.32 -7.28 -41.82
C GLU A 226 10.60 -7.50 -43.16
N GLU A 227 9.80 -6.54 -43.59
CA GLU A 227 9.71 -6.23 -45.00
C GLU A 227 9.96 -4.74 -45.22
N ASN A 228 10.98 -4.54 -46.04
CA ASN A 228 11.58 -3.31 -46.47
C ASN A 228 10.58 -2.53 -47.33
N VAL A 229 9.93 -1.50 -46.78
CA VAL A 229 9.17 -0.53 -47.56
C VAL A 229 9.40 0.85 -46.96
N GLU A 230 10.09 1.71 -47.71
CA GLU A 230 10.17 3.14 -47.46
C GLU A 230 8.76 3.71 -47.28
N ALA A 231 8.49 4.35 -46.15
CA ALA A 231 7.22 5.04 -45.90
C ALA A 231 7.50 6.38 -45.27
N ASP A 232 7.07 7.40 -46.01
CA ASP A 232 7.16 8.83 -45.75
C ASP A 232 6.82 9.23 -44.31
N GLU A 233 7.64 10.16 -43.83
CA GLU A 233 7.41 11.00 -42.67
C GLU A 233 6.26 11.98 -42.99
N LEU A 234 5.03 11.65 -42.56
CA LEU A 234 3.93 12.62 -42.55
C LEU A 234 3.27 12.64 -41.17
N GLY A 235 3.75 13.56 -40.35
CA GLY A 235 3.01 14.04 -39.18
C GLY A 235 1.68 14.62 -39.65
N PHE A 236 0.59 14.15 -39.06
CA PHE A 236 -0.74 14.73 -39.26
C PHE A 236 -0.79 16.10 -38.57
N ASP A 237 -0.51 17.14 -39.34
CA ASP A 237 -0.76 18.53 -38.96
C ASP A 237 -2.26 18.81 -39.12
N SER A 238 -2.96 18.92 -37.98
CA SER A 238 -4.43 19.02 -37.90
C SER A 238 -5.01 20.33 -38.49
N ASP A 239 -4.17 21.25 -38.97
CA ASP A 239 -4.58 22.54 -39.53
C ASP A 239 -4.42 22.61 -41.06
N GLN A 240 -4.10 21.49 -41.73
CA GLN A 240 -3.98 21.51 -43.19
C GLN A 240 -5.37 21.55 -43.86
N THR A 241 -5.75 22.74 -44.32
CA THR A 241 -6.94 22.93 -45.15
C THR A 241 -6.71 22.25 -46.51
N ILE A 242 -7.42 21.15 -46.75
CA ILE A 242 -7.41 20.44 -48.03
C ILE A 242 -8.27 21.24 -49.02
N GLU A 243 -7.62 21.94 -49.96
CA GLU A 243 -8.31 22.59 -51.07
C GLU A 243 -8.76 21.53 -52.08
N MET A 244 -10.06 21.28 -52.14
CA MET A 244 -10.66 20.37 -53.12
C MET A 244 -10.53 20.97 -54.52
N THR A 245 -9.95 20.22 -55.45
CA THR A 245 -9.74 20.69 -56.81
C THR A 245 -11.06 20.69 -57.59
N GLN A 246 -11.20 21.60 -58.57
CA GLN A 246 -12.41 21.68 -59.40
C GLN A 246 -12.72 20.35 -60.12
N GLU A 247 -11.69 19.55 -60.40
CA GLU A 247 -11.80 18.24 -61.04
C GLU A 247 -12.49 17.20 -60.14
N GLU A 248 -12.22 17.24 -58.83
CA GLU A 248 -12.87 16.36 -57.84
C GLU A 248 -14.34 16.76 -57.62
N ILE A 249 -14.63 18.06 -57.66
CA ILE A 249 -16.00 18.59 -57.61
C ILE A 249 -16.79 18.13 -58.84
N ASP A 250 -16.20 18.24 -60.03
CA ASP A 250 -16.85 17.83 -61.28
C ASP A 250 -17.09 16.32 -61.35
N LEU A 251 -16.19 15.51 -60.78
CA LEU A 251 -16.33 14.06 -60.67
C LEU A 251 -17.50 13.68 -59.74
N ALA A 252 -17.58 14.32 -58.57
CA ALA A 252 -18.68 14.10 -57.62
C ALA A 252 -20.04 14.51 -58.21
N CYS A 253 -20.09 15.64 -58.93
CA CYS A 253 -21.29 16.09 -59.62
C CYS A 253 -21.75 15.12 -60.71
N LYS A 254 -20.82 14.50 -61.46
CA LYS A 254 -21.15 13.46 -62.46
C LYS A 254 -21.71 12.19 -61.83
N GLN A 255 -21.26 11.82 -60.63
CA GLN A 255 -21.76 10.64 -59.91
C GLN A 255 -23.16 10.84 -59.30
N LEU A 256 -23.60 12.09 -59.13
CA LEU A 256 -24.93 12.43 -58.62
C LEU A 256 -25.97 12.70 -59.73
N GLY A 257 -25.58 12.60 -61.01
CA GLY A 257 -26.47 12.79 -62.16
C GLY A 257 -26.88 11.46 -62.83
N CYS A 258 -28.08 10.97 -62.51
CA CYS A 258 -28.91 10.17 -63.42
C CYS A 258 -30.01 11.07 -63.99
#